data_AF-A0A1V6JH97-F1
#
_entry.id   AF-A0A1V6JH97-F1
#
_cell.length_a   1.000
_cell.length_b   1.000
_cell.length_c   1.000
_cell.angle_alpha   90.00
_cell.angle_beta   90.00
_cell.angle_gamma   90.00
#
_symmetry.space_group_name_H-M   'P 1'
#
loop_
_entity.id
_entity.type
_entity.pdbx_description
1 polymer ?
#
loop_
_entity_poly.entity_id
_entity_poly.type
_entity_poly.pdbx_seq_one_letter_code
_entity_poly.pdbx_strand_id
1 'polypeptide(L)'
;MNKNTYWFGLLAGLLGMITGGILFWLIGLLLTAITGLDPFFQPWQMYWLSLIIPIVLIRHFFMRRKFERTGRGVLTMVFVLVLGYFIYVRIKAGTI
;
A
#
# COMPACT_ATOMS: atom_id res chain seq x y z
N MET A 1 -2.70 -25.34 2.32
CA MET A 1 -2.73 -24.11 3.15
C MET A 1 -4.10 -23.47 3.09
N ASN A 2 -4.74 -23.25 4.24
CA ASN A 2 -6.10 -22.70 4.33
C ASN A 2 -6.07 -21.20 3.97
N LYS A 3 -6.52 -20.85 2.75
CA LYS A 3 -6.35 -19.51 2.14
C LYS A 3 -7.25 -18.42 2.76
N ASN A 4 -8.19 -18.79 3.63
CA ASN A 4 -9.12 -17.89 4.30
C ASN A 4 -8.72 -17.65 5.77
N THR A 5 -7.49 -17.21 5.98
CA THR A 5 -6.96 -16.87 7.31
C THR A 5 -6.69 -15.38 7.39
N TYR A 6 -7.02 -14.78 8.53
CA TYR A 6 -6.79 -13.36 8.79
C TYR A 6 -5.32 -12.97 8.65
N TRP A 7 -4.40 -13.82 9.14
CA TRP A 7 -2.95 -13.67 8.98
C TRP A 7 -2.50 -13.61 7.52
N PHE A 8 -3.10 -14.42 6.65
CA PHE A 8 -2.82 -14.34 5.22
C PHE A 8 -3.25 -13.00 4.63
N GLY A 9 -4.36 -12.44 5.13
CA GLY A 9 -4.81 -11.09 4.79
C GLY A 9 -3.83 -10.00 5.18
N LEU A 10 -3.32 -10.04 6.41
CA LEU A 10 -2.31 -9.09 6.88
C LEU A 10 -1.06 -9.12 5.99
N LEU A 11 -0.54 -10.34 5.73
CA LEU A 11 0.65 -10.53 4.91
C LEU A 11 0.41 -10.07 3.46
N ALA A 12 -0.76 -10.37 2.89
CA ALA A 12 -1.14 -9.93 1.55
C ALA A 12 -1.27 -8.40 1.46
N GLY A 13 -1.78 -7.74 2.50
CA GLY A 13 -1.83 -6.27 2.56
C GLY A 13 -0.44 -5.64 2.60
N LEU A 14 0.45 -6.18 3.44
CA LEU A 14 1.84 -5.72 3.54
C LEU A 14 2.59 -5.92 2.21
N LEU A 15 2.52 -7.13 1.65
CA LEU A 15 3.14 -7.44 0.36
C LEU A 15 2.55 -6.60 -0.77
N GLY A 16 1.24 -6.37 -0.76
CA GLY A 16 0.57 -5.49 -1.72
C GLY A 16 1.14 -4.08 -1.68
N MET A 17 1.34 -3.53 -0.48
CA MET A 17 1.91 -2.18 -0.33
C MET A 17 3.38 -2.10 -0.76
N ILE A 18 4.20 -3.08 -0.39
CA ILE A 18 5.61 -3.15 -0.83
C ILE A 18 5.68 -3.27 -2.36
N THR A 19 4.85 -4.14 -2.94
CA THR A 19 4.80 -4.35 -4.39
C THR A 19 4.34 -3.08 -5.10
N GLY A 20 3.33 -2.38 -4.56
CA GLY A 20 2.89 -1.08 -5.07
C GLY A 20 4.01 -0.04 -5.01
N GLY A 21 4.70 0.05 -3.88
CA GLY A 21 5.83 0.96 -3.70
C GLY A 21 6.94 0.73 -4.72
N ILE A 22 7.37 -0.53 -4.91
CA ILE A 22 8.40 -0.89 -5.90
C ILE A 22 7.92 -0.56 -7.32
N LEU A 23 6.68 -0.90 -7.65
CA LEU A 23 6.13 -0.69 -8.99
C LEU A 23 6.06 0.81 -9.34
N PHE A 24 5.55 1.65 -8.44
CA PHE A 24 5.48 3.10 -8.66
C PHE A 24 6.84 3.79 -8.57
N TRP A 25 7.78 3.24 -7.80
CA TRP A 25 9.17 3.71 -7.80
C TRP A 25 9.84 3.45 -9.15
N LEU A 26 9.70 2.25 -9.73
CA LEU A 26 10.20 1.93 -11.07
C LEU A 26 9.56 2.82 -12.15
N ILE A 27 8.25 3.07 -12.06
CA ILE A 27 7.56 4.00 -12.96
C ILE A 27 8.13 5.42 -12.79
N GLY A 28 8.36 5.86 -11.55
CA GLY A 28 8.97 7.15 -11.25
C GLY A 28 10.36 7.30 -11.86
N LEU A 29 11.19 6.25 -11.79
CA LEU A 29 12.51 6.23 -12.43
C LEU A 29 12.41 6.33 -13.95
N LEU A 30 11.52 5.57 -14.58
CA LEU A 30 11.29 5.63 -16.02
C LEU A 30 10.82 7.03 -16.46
N LEU A 31 9.90 7.64 -15.72
CA LEU A 31 9.41 8.98 -16.01
C LEU A 31 10.49 10.04 -15.79
N THR A 32 11.32 9.89 -14.77
CA THR A 32 12.48 10.76 -14.53
C THR A 32 13.46 10.69 -15.68
N ALA A 33 13.75 9.50 -16.20
CA ALA A 33 14.63 9.30 -17.36
C ALA A 33 14.09 9.94 -18.65
N ILE A 34 12.77 10.01 -18.83
CA ILE A 34 12.13 10.59 -20.01
C ILE A 34 11.95 12.12 -19.89
N THR A 35 11.58 12.60 -18.71
CA THR A 35 11.17 13.99 -18.48
C THR A 35 12.29 14.88 -17.92
N GLY A 36 13.35 14.28 -17.35
CA GLY A 36 14.42 15.00 -16.65
C GLY A 36 14.01 15.54 -15.28
N LEU A 37 12.79 15.30 -14.81
CA LEU A 37 12.31 15.75 -13.50
C LEU A 37 12.70 14.74 -12.41
N ASP A 38 13.66 15.11 -11.55
CA ASP A 38 14.14 14.26 -10.45
C ASP A 38 13.88 14.90 -9.06
N PRO A 39 13.08 14.28 -8.16
CA PRO A 39 12.28 13.08 -8.38
C PRO A 39 10.92 13.38 -9.03
N PHE A 40 10.52 12.59 -10.03
CA PHE A 40 9.22 12.75 -10.68
C PHE A 40 8.04 12.60 -9.70
N PHE A 41 8.11 11.62 -8.79
CA PHE A 41 7.15 11.45 -7.71
C PHE A 41 7.76 11.90 -6.38
N GLN A 42 7.06 12.78 -5.67
CA GLN A 42 7.41 13.12 -4.30
C GLN A 42 7.13 11.92 -3.36
N PRO A 43 7.86 11.79 -2.24
CA PRO A 43 7.71 10.65 -1.33
C PRO A 43 6.28 10.41 -0.82
N TRP A 44 5.52 11.48 -0.57
CA TRP A 44 4.12 11.36 -0.16
C TRP A 44 3.25 10.81 -1.30
N GLN A 45 3.50 11.19 -2.56
CA GLN A 45 2.79 10.66 -3.73
C GLN A 45 3.07 9.16 -3.87
N MET A 46 4.32 8.75 -3.72
CA MET A 46 4.69 7.33 -3.77
C MET A 46 3.96 6.51 -2.69
N TYR A 47 3.85 7.06 -1.47
CA TYR A 47 3.10 6.40 -0.39
C TYR A 47 1.62 6.19 -0.78
N TRP A 48 0.93 7.23 -1.27
CA TRP A 48 -0.47 7.10 -1.67
C TRP A 48 -0.67 6.19 -2.88
N LEU A 49 0.22 6.25 -3.87
CA LEU A 49 0.18 5.37 -5.04
C LEU A 49 0.37 3.90 -4.64
N SER A 50 1.23 3.62 -3.67
CA SER A 50 1.47 2.26 -3.18
C SER A 50 0.21 1.60 -2.58
N LEU A 51 -0.77 2.38 -2.12
CA LEU A 51 -2.05 1.89 -1.59
C LEU A 51 -2.99 1.35 -2.66
N ILE A 52 -2.77 1.65 -3.94
CA ILE A 52 -3.63 1.18 -5.04
C ILE A 52 -3.65 -0.35 -5.09
N ILE A 53 -2.48 -0.99 -4.95
CA ILE A 53 -2.36 -2.46 -5.01
C ILE A 53 -3.13 -3.16 -3.88
N PRO A 54 -2.96 -2.81 -2.59
CA PRO A 54 -3.74 -3.45 -1.53
C PRO A 54 -5.23 -3.14 -1.64
N ILE A 55 -5.67 -1.98 -2.16
CA ILE A 55 -7.08 -1.71 -2.46
C ILE A 55 -7.63 -2.67 -3.52
N VAL A 56 -6.87 -2.91 -4.59
CA VAL A 56 -7.23 -3.89 -5.63
C VAL A 56 -7.29 -5.30 -5.04
N LEU A 57 -6.38 -5.66 -4.13
CA LEU A 57 -6.40 -6.95 -3.41
C LEU A 57 -7.64 -7.09 -2.52
N ILE A 58 -8.04 -6.04 -1.78
CA ILE A 58 -9.29 -6.02 -1.00
C ILE A 58 -10.46 -6.35 -1.93
N ARG A 59 -10.58 -5.64 -3.06
CA ARG A 59 -11.65 -5.89 -4.03
C ARG A 59 -11.60 -7.33 -4.56
N HIS A 60 -10.43 -7.85 -4.88
CA HIS A 60 -10.27 -9.22 -5.35
C HIS A 60 -10.71 -10.26 -4.30
N PHE A 61 -10.27 -10.11 -3.06
CA PHE A 61 -10.57 -11.06 -1.98
C PHE A 61 -12.03 -11.01 -1.52
N PHE A 62 -12.61 -9.81 -1.40
CA PHE A 62 -14.01 -9.65 -1.01
C PHE A 62 -14.97 -10.03 -2.15
N MET A 63 -14.82 -9.46 -3.33
CA MET A 63 -15.82 -9.60 -4.40
C MET A 63 -15.70 -10.92 -5.17
N ARG A 64 -14.47 -11.40 -5.47
CA ARG A 64 -14.29 -12.59 -6.32
C ARG A 64 -14.13 -13.88 -5.54
N ARG A 65 -13.40 -13.85 -4.42
CA ARG A 65 -13.04 -15.05 -3.66
C ARG A 65 -13.94 -15.31 -2.44
N LYS A 66 -14.77 -14.34 -2.03
CA LYS A 66 -15.56 -14.38 -0.78
C LYS A 66 -14.72 -14.73 0.47
N PHE A 67 -13.43 -14.39 0.47
CA PHE A 67 -12.55 -14.63 1.61
C PHE A 67 -12.64 -13.47 2.59
N GLU A 68 -13.74 -13.43 3.36
CA GLU A 68 -14.01 -12.33 4.27
C GLU A 68 -12.92 -12.13 5.33
N ARG A 69 -12.35 -13.21 5.89
CA ARG A 69 -11.31 -13.10 6.92
C ARG A 69 -10.02 -12.53 6.33
N THR A 70 -9.63 -13.00 5.16
CA THR A 70 -8.46 -12.49 4.43
C THR A 70 -8.67 -11.04 4.02
N GLY A 71 -9.83 -10.70 3.45
CA GLY A 71 -10.16 -9.33 3.06
C GLY A 71 -10.12 -8.36 4.24
N ARG A 72 -10.70 -8.75 5.39
CA ARG A 72 -10.61 -7.98 6.64
C ARG A 72 -9.16 -7.80 7.09
N GLY A 73 -8.33 -8.84 7.01
CA GLY A 73 -6.90 -8.75 7.32
C GLY A 73 -6.17 -7.73 6.44
N VAL A 74 -6.41 -7.74 5.11
CA VAL A 74 -5.82 -6.73 4.20
C VAL A 74 -6.27 -5.33 4.60
N LEU A 75 -7.57 -5.15 4.87
CA LEU A 75 -8.14 -3.86 5.25
C LEU A 75 -7.57 -3.33 6.56
N THR A 76 -7.44 -4.19 7.59
CA THR A 76 -6.80 -3.82 8.85
C THR A 76 -5.34 -3.43 8.64
N MET A 77 -4.60 -4.17 7.81
CA MET A 77 -3.21 -3.83 7.52
C MET A 77 -3.08 -2.46 6.84
N VAL A 78 -3.89 -2.19 5.83
CA VAL A 78 -3.94 -0.89 5.15
C VAL A 78 -4.26 0.23 6.15
N PHE A 79 -5.25 0.01 7.02
CA PHE A 79 -5.65 0.97 8.03
C PHE A 79 -4.50 1.30 9.01
N VAL A 80 -3.81 0.28 9.52
CA VAL A 80 -2.65 0.45 10.41
C VAL A 80 -1.52 1.21 9.71
N LEU A 81 -1.22 0.89 8.45
CA LEU A 81 -0.18 1.57 7.69
C LEU A 81 -0.51 3.04 7.45
N VAL A 82 -1.77 3.36 7.11
CA VAL A 82 -2.25 4.73 6.91
C VAL A 82 -2.17 5.53 8.21
N LEU A 83 -2.64 4.96 9.33
CA LEU A 83 -2.49 5.60 10.64
C LEU A 83 -1.02 5.82 10.99
N GLY A 84 -0.16 4.83 10.78
CA GLY A 84 1.28 4.94 11.01
C GLY A 84 1.90 6.08 10.19
N TYR A 85 1.47 6.28 8.95
CA TYR A 85 1.92 7.40 8.11
C TYR A 85 1.47 8.76 8.68
N PHE A 86 0.22 8.90 9.10
CA PHE A 86 -0.24 10.15 9.72
C PHE A 86 0.51 10.46 11.01
N ILE A 87 0.74 9.46 11.86
CA ILE A 87 1.55 9.62 13.08
C ILE A 87 2.97 10.07 12.71
N TYR A 88 3.61 9.41 11.75
CA TYR A 88 4.94 9.77 11.28
C TYR A 88 5.01 11.21 10.76
N VAL A 89 4.03 11.62 9.95
CA VAL A 89 3.95 12.99 9.42
C VAL A 89 3.76 14.00 10.55
N ARG A 90 2.92 13.72 11.55
CA ARG A 90 2.66 14.61 12.68
C ARG A 90 3.87 14.79 13.59
N ILE A 91 4.61 13.70 13.84
CA ILE A 91 5.90 13.73 14.56
C ILE A 91 6.91 14.58 13.78
N LYS A 92 7.05 14.35 12.47
CA LYS A 92 7.97 15.11 11.62
C LYS A 92 7.61 16.60 11.54
N ALA A 93 6.32 16.94 11.65
CA ALA A 93 5.83 18.31 11.67
C ALA A 93 6.03 19.03 13.03
N GLY A 94 6.53 18.34 14.06
CA GLY A 94 6.74 18.92 15.40
C GLY A 94 5.44 19.32 16.12
N THR A 95 4.33 18.64 15.78
CA THR A 95 2.99 18.95 16.32
C THR A 95 2.52 18.03 17.45
N ILE A 96 3.42 17.15 17.92
CA ILE A 96 3.26 16.23 19.06
C ILE A 96 4.59 16.25 19.82
#